data_AF-Q95XP9-F1
#
_entry.id   AF-Q95XP9-F1
#
_cell.length_a   1.000
_cell.length_b   1.000
_cell.length_c   1.000
_cell.angle_alpha   90.00
_cell.angle_beta   90.00
_cell.angle_gamma   90.00
#
_symmetry.space_group_name_H-M   'P 1'
#
loop_
_entity.id
_entity.type
_entity.pdbx_description
1 polymer ?
#
loop_
_entity_poly.entity_id
_entity_poly.type
_entity_poly.pdbx_seq_one_letter_code
_entity_poly.pdbx_strand_id
1 'polypeptide(L)'
;MPLTIEQLKQYNEKMAAKGEEDDAPAPVLLLDKYRVRVLPLTSIPFVMNHSSVSQLSLSSEDVLVVDFPSKGTGSGAGKAEKKMIFKKKIEPMEDSFEDKENVNEGGPLMTSFLTLEKLRKGMVGDVEIIGYECETSFFDANPIPLSDGVSLQRYIRLNCSEHFSPSISTLPVWISTTSSKFPSICWLAAGRTNRNVQFAAATRVLGHFNNENSERVVKQLNQACGTSQLNKYRAVYEEIRKIATENRPAPGEVTIDVRWSTKSTLVLLEHPDNAADCTIKIDLGWGDKRFFVDDEIFEQLFFVLNLADVLANPDNEVIFPMAPPANFDDLVQEMDALVEASSREDNVFVSNENFRGGDITDKVWNIVRKCNDVKQVTLLFRNFLQALAYGKIKSHAQERNKSHLASLIRISKSSEFKIPVLERLSTIDMMMEIGVESLRRRVIDIFSSQLLYPSDELEFILQTCENDLPAGNGAMNSAAISLLPITMALATANRIYELLNEKDHVILPDLTRRILQKYTASMIEKSRRGETETEYTFETTLPLLRMYKEGFMSKRPCIWTCENSNTVGANVQARVLTSLELQPSLEHINRLVNDSRPVWTATEEKPAMIKDLNADYTVVHTIFSYLPKM
;
A
#
# COMPACT_ATOMS: atom_id res chain seq x y z
N MET A 1 2.01 -18.62 38.39
CA MET A 1 1.68 -19.51 37.26
C MET A 1 2.59 -19.11 36.10
N PRO A 2 3.26 -20.04 35.42
CA PRO A 2 4.11 -19.68 34.29
C PRO A 2 3.27 -19.06 33.17
N LEU A 3 3.78 -18.02 32.53
CA LEU A 3 3.17 -17.38 31.37
C LEU A 3 3.07 -18.41 30.23
N THR A 4 1.91 -18.48 29.58
CA THR A 4 1.69 -19.38 28.44
C THR A 4 1.68 -18.61 27.12
N ILE A 5 1.94 -19.31 26.02
CA ILE A 5 2.02 -18.66 24.69
C ILE A 5 0.65 -18.14 24.25
N GLU A 6 -0.43 -18.82 24.67
CA GLU A 6 -1.80 -18.43 24.39
C GLU A 6 -2.15 -17.09 25.05
N GLN A 7 -1.69 -16.85 26.28
CA GLN A 7 -1.90 -15.57 26.97
C GLN A 7 -1.24 -14.41 26.21
N LEU A 8 -0.02 -14.64 25.71
CA LEU A 8 0.74 -13.61 24.97
C LEU A 8 0.13 -13.36 23.58
N LYS A 9 -0.32 -14.42 22.89
CA LYS A 9 -1.02 -14.29 21.60
C LYS A 9 -2.36 -13.56 21.74
N GLN A 10 -3.16 -13.93 22.74
CA GLN A 10 -4.43 -13.25 23.05
C GLN A 10 -4.22 -11.77 23.38
N TYR A 11 -3.15 -11.42 24.11
CA TYR A 11 -2.82 -10.03 24.38
C TYR A 11 -2.51 -9.26 23.10
N ASN A 12 -1.70 -9.83 22.20
CA ASN A 12 -1.37 -9.18 20.93
C ASN A 12 -2.59 -9.04 20.00
N GLU A 13 -3.45 -10.05 19.94
CA GLU A 13 -4.71 -10.03 19.17
C GLU A 13 -5.62 -8.90 19.68
N LYS A 14 -5.79 -8.78 21.01
CA LYS A 14 -6.56 -7.69 21.62
C LYS A 14 -5.93 -6.31 21.39
N MET A 15 -4.60 -6.22 21.41
CA MET A 15 -3.90 -4.98 21.10
C MET A 15 -4.04 -4.59 19.62
N ALA A 16 -4.04 -5.56 18.71
CA ALA A 16 -4.21 -5.33 17.27
C ALA A 16 -5.67 -4.99 16.90
N ALA A 17 -6.64 -5.56 17.62
CA ALA A 17 -8.06 -5.27 17.45
C ALA A 17 -8.50 -3.95 18.09
N LYS A 18 -7.60 -3.25 18.81
CA LYS A 18 -7.90 -2.01 19.49
C LYS A 18 -8.32 -0.93 18.48
N GLY A 19 -9.61 -0.60 18.44
CA GLY A 19 -10.10 0.61 17.79
C GLY A 19 -9.65 1.86 18.56
N GLU A 20 -9.70 3.03 17.93
CA GLU A 20 -9.27 4.29 18.57
C GLU A 20 -10.02 4.59 19.89
N GLU A 21 -11.23 4.06 20.05
CA GLU A 21 -12.11 4.31 21.21
C GLU A 21 -12.04 3.25 22.32
N ASP A 22 -11.39 2.11 22.11
CA ASP A 22 -11.35 1.03 23.10
C ASP A 22 -10.19 1.17 24.10
N ASP A 23 -10.46 0.91 25.39
CA ASP A 23 -9.43 0.85 26.42
C ASP A 23 -8.39 -0.24 26.08
N ALA A 24 -7.11 0.11 26.18
CA ALA A 24 -6.04 -0.83 25.85
C ALA A 24 -6.07 -2.04 26.80
N PRO A 25 -5.93 -3.29 26.29
CA PRO A 25 -5.92 -4.47 27.14
C PRO A 25 -4.77 -4.39 28.15
N ALA A 26 -5.01 -4.90 29.36
CA ALA A 26 -4.01 -4.93 30.42
C ALA A 26 -2.75 -5.70 29.96
N PRO A 27 -1.53 -5.13 30.13
CA PRO A 27 -0.31 -5.75 29.65
C PRO A 27 0.00 -7.05 30.40
N VAL A 28 0.54 -8.03 29.69
CA VAL A 28 1.09 -9.24 30.32
C VAL A 28 2.44 -8.90 30.92
N LEU A 29 2.56 -9.01 32.25
CA LEU A 29 3.73 -8.59 33.00
C LEU A 29 4.60 -9.76 33.46
N LEU A 30 5.92 -9.61 33.33
CA LEU A 30 6.95 -10.42 33.95
C LEU A 30 7.48 -9.69 35.20
N LEU A 31 7.53 -10.39 36.33
CA LEU A 31 7.94 -9.85 37.63
C LEU A 31 7.13 -8.60 38.04
N ASP A 32 5.86 -8.53 37.63
CA ASP A 32 4.95 -7.39 37.86
C ASP A 32 5.50 -6.02 37.43
N LYS A 33 6.52 -6.00 36.55
CA LYS A 33 7.25 -4.79 36.18
C LYS A 33 7.44 -4.63 34.67
N TYR A 34 7.72 -5.72 33.95
CA TYR A 34 8.11 -5.66 32.55
C TYR A 34 7.00 -6.22 31.66
N ARG A 35 6.61 -5.50 30.62
CA ARG A 35 5.65 -6.00 29.62
C ARG A 35 6.35 -7.03 28.74
N VAL A 36 5.67 -8.15 28.50
CA VAL A 36 6.14 -9.24 27.63
C VAL A 36 5.15 -9.44 26.50
N ARG A 37 5.66 -9.55 25.27
CA ARG A 37 4.89 -9.81 24.05
C ARG A 37 5.55 -10.92 23.23
N VAL A 38 4.78 -11.69 22.49
CA VAL A 38 5.30 -12.62 21.47
C VAL A 38 5.06 -12.02 20.11
N LEU A 39 6.10 -11.58 19.40
CA LEU A 39 5.92 -10.98 18.10
C LEU A 39 6.62 -11.80 17.02
N PRO A 40 6.11 -11.81 15.77
CA PRO A 40 6.86 -12.36 14.65
C PRO A 40 8.20 -11.63 14.52
N LEU A 41 9.26 -12.36 14.23
CA LEU A 41 10.62 -11.84 14.09
C LEU A 41 10.72 -10.73 13.02
N THR A 42 9.87 -10.79 12.00
CA THR A 42 9.75 -9.80 10.91
C THR A 42 9.21 -8.44 11.36
N SER A 43 8.56 -8.37 12.53
CA SER A 43 8.02 -7.11 13.09
C SER A 43 9.08 -6.28 13.83
N ILE A 44 10.26 -6.85 14.11
CA ILE A 44 11.29 -6.18 14.90
C ILE A 44 12.11 -5.24 13.98
N PRO A 45 12.15 -3.91 14.26
CA PRO A 45 12.71 -2.91 13.33
C PRO A 45 14.12 -3.15 12.81
N PHE A 46 15.04 -3.66 13.64
CA PHE A 46 16.42 -3.90 13.22
C PHE A 46 16.61 -5.27 12.57
N VAL A 47 15.70 -6.20 12.85
CA VAL A 47 15.80 -7.56 12.29
C VAL A 47 15.31 -7.58 10.86
N MET A 48 14.24 -6.84 10.55
CA MET A 48 13.73 -6.70 9.18
C MET A 48 14.75 -6.08 8.20
N ASN A 49 15.77 -5.38 8.73
CA ASN A 49 16.84 -4.78 7.95
C ASN A 49 17.96 -5.76 7.54
N HIS A 50 17.93 -7.00 8.04
CA HIS A 50 18.82 -8.06 7.55
C HIS A 50 18.46 -8.50 6.14
N SER A 51 19.48 -8.83 5.34
CA SER A 51 19.31 -9.30 3.96
C SER A 51 18.38 -10.52 3.85
N SER A 52 18.41 -11.38 4.86
CA SER A 52 17.56 -12.56 4.96
C SER A 52 17.46 -12.97 6.43
N VAL A 53 16.30 -12.74 7.05
CA VAL A 53 16.04 -13.05 8.46
C VAL A 53 16.33 -14.53 8.78
N SER A 54 16.02 -15.43 7.86
CA SER A 54 16.31 -16.87 7.97
C SER A 54 17.80 -17.19 8.18
N GLN A 55 18.71 -16.34 7.72
CA GLN A 55 20.15 -16.57 7.89
C GLN A 55 20.60 -16.43 9.35
N LEU A 56 19.85 -15.71 10.19
CA LEU A 56 20.11 -15.65 11.64
C LEU A 56 19.98 -17.03 12.32
N SER A 57 19.31 -17.99 11.65
CA SER A 57 19.19 -19.39 12.06
C SER A 57 18.58 -19.53 13.46
N LEU A 58 17.64 -18.66 13.84
CA LEU A 58 17.02 -18.69 15.16
C LEU A 58 16.19 -19.97 15.38
N SER A 59 15.92 -20.32 16.63
CA SER A 59 15.11 -21.49 16.99
C SER A 59 13.63 -21.38 16.61
N SER A 60 13.14 -20.16 16.37
CA SER A 60 11.74 -19.86 16.08
C SER A 60 11.63 -18.60 15.22
N GLU A 61 10.52 -18.49 14.48
CA GLU A 61 10.09 -17.26 13.79
C GLU A 61 9.35 -16.30 14.72
N ASP A 62 8.95 -16.76 15.91
CA ASP A 62 8.38 -15.93 16.98
C ASP A 62 9.48 -15.55 17.98
N VAL A 63 9.42 -14.32 18.51
CA VAL A 63 10.34 -13.82 19.55
C VAL A 63 9.59 -13.23 20.73
N LEU A 64 10.20 -13.33 21.91
CA LEU A 64 9.76 -12.61 23.09
C LEU A 64 10.33 -11.19 23.08
N VAL A 65 9.46 -10.19 23.11
CA VAL A 65 9.84 -8.79 23.28
C VAL A 65 9.52 -8.34 24.69
N VAL A 66 10.51 -7.76 25.36
CA VAL A 66 10.41 -7.29 26.75
C VAL A 66 10.76 -5.81 26.85
N ASP A 67 9.88 -5.03 27.44
CA ASP A 67 10.01 -3.59 27.61
C ASP A 67 9.21 -3.10 28.85
N PHE A 68 9.10 -1.80 29.06
CA PHE A 68 8.16 -1.26 30.05
C PHE A 68 6.73 -1.14 29.49
N PRO A 69 5.69 -1.32 30.33
CA PRO A 69 4.32 -1.03 29.91
C PRO A 69 4.17 0.47 29.62
N SER A 70 3.42 0.81 28.58
CA SER A 70 3.09 2.20 28.26
C SER A 70 2.34 2.82 29.44
N LYS A 71 2.77 4.00 29.90
CA LYS A 71 2.07 4.72 30.97
C LYS A 71 0.68 5.09 30.44
N GLY A 72 -0.35 4.35 30.86
CA GLY A 72 -1.73 4.75 30.64
C GLY A 72 -1.95 6.16 31.18
N THR A 73 -2.77 6.94 30.49
CA THR A 73 -3.31 8.24 30.91
C THR A 73 -4.07 8.07 32.23
N GLY A 74 -3.32 8.03 33.33
CA GLY A 74 -3.80 7.82 34.69
C GLY A 74 -3.05 8.75 35.64
N SER A 75 -3.67 9.89 35.92
CA SER A 75 -3.47 10.80 37.04
C SER A 75 -2.19 10.66 37.88
N GLY A 76 -1.26 11.63 37.76
CA GLY A 76 -0.21 11.77 38.77
C GLY A 76 1.02 12.57 38.37
N ALA A 77 0.91 13.90 38.46
CA ALA A 77 1.98 14.86 38.76
C ALA A 77 3.22 14.92 37.84
N GLY A 78 3.29 15.97 37.01
CA GLY A 78 4.55 16.48 36.45
C GLY A 78 4.32 17.38 35.24
N LYS A 79 4.55 18.69 35.40
CA LYS A 79 4.29 19.77 34.44
C LYS A 79 5.14 19.70 33.16
N ALA A 80 4.61 20.30 32.08
CA ALA A 80 5.21 20.66 30.79
C ALA A 80 5.13 19.53 29.72
N GLU A 81 4.65 19.73 28.48
CA GLU A 81 4.67 20.92 27.60
C GLU A 81 3.40 20.98 26.70
N LYS A 82 2.98 22.21 26.39
CA LYS A 82 1.88 22.54 25.46
C LYS A 82 2.39 22.41 24.01
N LYS A 83 1.74 21.61 23.16
CA LYS A 83 1.72 21.86 21.71
C LYS A 83 0.36 22.40 21.29
N MET A 84 0.39 23.60 20.73
CA MET A 84 -0.74 24.35 20.19
C MET A 84 -1.30 23.64 18.95
N ILE A 85 -2.59 23.32 18.95
CA ILE A 85 -3.35 23.09 17.73
C ILE A 85 -4.13 24.39 17.43
N PHE A 86 -3.80 25.04 16.33
CA PHE A 86 -4.57 26.16 15.78
C PHE A 86 -5.87 25.61 15.16
N LYS A 87 -6.95 25.53 15.95
CA LYS A 87 -8.31 25.33 15.42
C LYS A 87 -8.77 26.61 14.76
N LYS A 88 -8.87 26.61 13.43
CA LYS A 88 -9.61 27.64 12.68
C LYS A 88 -11.11 27.34 12.83
N LYS A 89 -11.80 28.17 13.61
CA LYS A 89 -13.26 28.12 13.81
C LYS A 89 -14.00 28.38 12.50
N ILE A 90 -14.89 27.47 12.13
CA ILE A 90 -16.10 27.74 11.35
C ILE A 90 -17.23 26.97 12.08
N GLU A 91 -18.01 27.70 12.87
CA GLU A 91 -19.40 27.34 13.24
C GLU A 91 -20.32 27.81 12.09
N PRO A 92 -21.62 27.43 11.97
CA PRO A 92 -22.53 26.76 12.90
C PRO A 92 -23.23 25.54 12.21
N MET A 93 -24.28 24.86 12.64
CA MET A 93 -25.52 25.21 13.34
C MET A 93 -26.25 23.90 13.70
N GLU A 94 -26.93 23.90 14.83
CA GLU A 94 -27.75 22.82 15.37
C GLU A 94 -28.92 22.47 14.44
N ASP A 95 -29.19 21.18 14.24
CA ASP A 95 -30.56 20.67 14.30
C ASP A 95 -30.56 19.19 14.68
N SER A 96 -31.20 18.93 15.81
CA SER A 96 -31.47 17.65 16.43
C SER A 96 -32.69 17.00 15.80
N PHE A 97 -32.65 15.71 15.48
CA PHE A 97 -33.81 14.82 15.68
C PHE A 97 -33.31 13.41 16.01
N GLU A 98 -33.58 13.01 17.25
CA GLU A 98 -33.61 11.62 17.69
C GLU A 98 -34.74 10.90 16.95
N ASP A 99 -34.54 9.63 16.59
CA ASP A 99 -35.53 8.59 16.91
C ASP A 99 -34.84 7.23 17.02
N LYS A 100 -35.07 6.60 18.17
CA LYS A 100 -34.67 5.25 18.56
C LYS A 100 -35.69 4.26 18.02
N GLU A 101 -35.25 3.06 17.67
CA GLU A 101 -35.83 1.76 18.08
C GLU A 101 -34.98 0.63 17.44
N ASN A 102 -34.24 -0.16 18.24
CA ASN A 102 -34.56 -1.53 18.68
C ASN A 102 -34.85 -2.48 17.48
N VAL A 103 -34.19 -3.62 17.28
CA VAL A 103 -34.30 -4.87 18.06
C VAL A 103 -33.27 -5.89 17.53
N ASN A 104 -32.46 -6.44 18.46
CA ASN A 104 -32.00 -7.83 18.65
C ASN A 104 -31.80 -8.87 17.52
N GLU A 105 -30.91 -9.83 17.86
CA GLU A 105 -30.72 -11.22 17.36
C GLU A 105 -29.80 -11.36 16.12
N GLY A 106 -28.60 -11.95 16.18
CA GLY A 106 -28.23 -13.20 16.86
C GLY A 106 -28.27 -14.37 15.89
N GLY A 107 -27.32 -14.46 14.94
CA GLY A 107 -27.25 -15.57 13.98
C GLY A 107 -25.89 -15.67 13.25
N PRO A 108 -25.34 -16.88 13.04
CA PRO A 108 -23.99 -17.09 12.53
C PRO A 108 -23.94 -17.09 10.99
N LEU A 109 -24.34 -15.99 10.35
CA LEU A 109 -24.21 -15.75 8.90
C LEU A 109 -24.14 -14.23 8.63
N MET A 110 -23.04 -13.58 9.03
CA MET A 110 -22.73 -12.22 8.60
C MET A 110 -22.05 -12.29 7.23
N THR A 111 -22.85 -12.30 6.16
CA THR A 111 -22.36 -11.99 4.81
C THR A 111 -22.18 -10.48 4.71
N SER A 112 -20.94 -10.01 4.71
CA SER A 112 -20.66 -8.60 4.44
C SER A 112 -20.74 -8.35 2.93
N PHE A 113 -21.92 -7.98 2.44
CA PHE A 113 -22.04 -7.48 1.08
C PHE A 113 -21.28 -6.15 0.94
N LEU A 114 -20.79 -5.88 -0.28
CA LEU A 114 -20.32 -4.55 -0.64
C LEU A 114 -21.48 -3.59 -0.41
N THR A 115 -21.31 -2.66 0.52
CA THR A 115 -22.12 -1.45 0.57
C THR A 115 -21.17 -0.30 0.35
N LEU A 116 -21.53 0.63 -0.54
CA LEU A 116 -20.75 1.86 -0.76
C LEU A 116 -20.52 2.66 0.52
N GLU A 117 -21.33 2.46 1.57
CA GLU A 117 -21.08 3.04 2.90
C GLU A 117 -19.76 2.59 3.53
N LYS A 118 -19.32 1.34 3.27
CA LYS A 118 -17.97 0.88 3.63
C LYS A 118 -16.87 1.43 2.72
N LEU A 119 -17.25 2.00 1.57
CA LEU A 119 -16.35 2.56 0.56
C LEU A 119 -16.28 4.11 0.58
N ARG A 120 -17.19 4.80 1.29
CA ARG A 120 -17.50 6.24 1.13
C ARG A 120 -16.76 7.23 2.04
N LYS A 121 -15.89 6.81 2.96
CA LYS A 121 -15.18 7.78 3.81
C LYS A 121 -13.98 8.40 3.07
N GLY A 122 -14.23 9.55 2.42
CA GLY A 122 -13.21 10.59 2.17
C GLY A 122 -12.74 10.79 0.73
N MET A 123 -13.63 11.09 -0.22
CA MET A 123 -13.21 11.72 -1.49
C MET A 123 -13.21 13.25 -1.32
N VAL A 124 -12.07 13.81 -0.93
CA VAL A 124 -11.80 15.26 -0.91
C VAL A 124 -10.52 15.49 -1.71
N GLY A 125 -10.49 16.58 -2.49
CA GLY A 125 -9.47 16.86 -3.51
C GLY A 125 -8.01 16.77 -3.04
N ASP A 126 -7.14 16.39 -3.98
CA ASP A 126 -5.69 16.31 -3.81
C ASP A 126 -5.11 17.69 -3.52
N VAL A 127 -4.65 17.90 -2.29
CA VAL A 127 -3.56 18.83 -2.03
C VAL A 127 -2.32 17.97 -1.87
N GLU A 128 -1.37 18.15 -2.78
CA GLU A 128 -0.06 17.53 -2.69
C GLU A 128 0.66 18.13 -1.46
N ILE A 129 0.56 17.46 -0.31
CA ILE A 129 1.23 17.88 0.92
C ILE A 129 2.72 17.55 0.78
N ILE A 130 3.43 18.40 0.03
CA ILE A 130 4.88 18.48 0.07
C ILE A 130 5.24 19.29 1.32
N GLY A 131 5.62 18.62 2.40
CA GLY A 131 6.36 19.25 3.52
C GLY A 131 5.62 19.50 4.84
N TYR A 132 4.44 18.92 5.10
CA TYR A 132 3.75 19.06 6.39
C TYR A 132 3.44 17.71 7.05
N GLU A 133 3.79 17.65 8.35
CA GLU A 133 3.58 16.60 9.38
C GLU A 133 3.10 15.21 8.90
N CYS A 134 4.06 14.30 8.67
CA CYS A 134 3.76 12.86 8.61
C CYS A 134 3.43 12.33 10.00
N GLU A 135 2.33 11.57 10.13
CA GLU A 135 2.17 10.64 11.24
C GLU A 135 3.21 9.52 11.09
N THR A 136 4.35 9.66 11.76
CA THR A 136 5.33 8.57 11.87
C THR A 136 4.81 7.55 12.87
N SER A 137 4.43 6.37 12.39
CA SER A 137 4.16 5.22 13.24
C SER A 137 5.49 4.65 13.78
N PHE A 138 5.72 4.79 15.08
CA PHE A 138 6.86 4.15 15.74
C PHE A 138 6.48 2.76 16.24
N PHE A 139 7.45 1.85 16.27
CA PHE A 139 7.30 0.58 16.97
C PHE A 139 7.11 0.87 18.46
N ASP A 140 5.95 0.49 19.01
CA ASP A 140 5.62 0.66 20.43
C ASP A 140 6.59 -0.15 21.31
N ALA A 141 7.62 0.52 21.81
CA ALA A 141 8.57 -0.04 22.78
C ALA A 141 9.04 1.05 23.75
N ASN A 142 8.86 0.77 25.05
CA ASN A 142 9.33 1.65 26.12
C ASN A 142 10.62 1.10 26.72
N PRO A 143 11.78 1.72 26.47
CA PRO A 143 13.07 1.12 26.79
C PRO A 143 13.33 1.03 28.31
N ILE A 144 13.97 -0.08 28.72
CA ILE A 144 14.41 -0.33 30.09
C ILE A 144 15.86 0.20 30.28
N PRO A 145 16.25 0.77 31.44
CA PRO A 145 17.66 1.10 31.70
C PRO A 145 18.58 -0.09 31.42
N LEU A 146 19.70 0.15 30.74
CA LEU A 146 20.62 -0.93 30.32
C LEU A 146 21.06 -1.86 31.47
N SER A 147 21.30 -1.32 32.67
CA SER A 147 21.64 -2.11 33.87
C SER A 147 20.57 -3.14 34.22
N ASP A 148 19.31 -2.72 34.16
CA ASP A 148 18.14 -3.55 34.42
C ASP A 148 17.96 -4.55 33.26
N GLY A 149 18.16 -4.10 32.01
CA GLY A 149 18.08 -4.96 30.82
C GLY A 149 19.09 -6.10 30.82
N VAL A 150 20.35 -5.84 31.18
CA VAL A 150 21.39 -6.89 31.32
C VAL A 150 21.05 -7.87 32.45
N SER A 151 20.59 -7.34 33.58
CA SER A 151 20.17 -8.16 34.73
C SER A 151 18.98 -9.04 34.35
N LEU A 152 18.02 -8.49 33.61
CA LEU A 152 16.84 -9.19 33.12
C LEU A 152 17.20 -10.25 32.07
N GLN A 153 18.10 -9.95 31.14
CA GLN A 153 18.59 -10.93 30.17
C GLN A 153 19.24 -12.13 30.87
N ARG A 154 20.08 -11.87 31.87
CA ARG A 154 20.71 -12.91 32.69
C ARG A 154 19.67 -13.70 33.48
N TYR A 155 18.69 -13.02 34.07
CA TYR A 155 17.60 -13.62 34.81
C TYR A 155 16.78 -14.58 33.95
N ILE A 156 16.31 -14.11 32.79
CA ILE A 156 15.52 -14.91 31.85
C ILE A 156 16.32 -16.13 31.39
N ARG A 157 17.64 -15.98 31.15
CA ARG A 157 18.49 -17.10 30.73
C ARG A 157 18.68 -18.17 31.82
N LEU A 158 18.68 -17.79 33.10
CA LEU A 158 18.90 -18.73 34.22
C LEU A 158 17.60 -19.34 34.75
N ASN A 159 16.54 -18.53 34.85
CA ASN A 159 15.29 -18.88 35.54
C ASN A 159 14.10 -19.01 34.58
N CYS A 160 14.37 -19.26 33.28
CA CYS A 160 13.33 -19.32 32.25
C CYS A 160 12.19 -20.29 32.60
N SER A 161 12.56 -21.47 33.11
CA SER A 161 11.63 -22.56 33.45
C SER A 161 10.69 -22.24 34.61
N GLU A 162 10.99 -21.23 35.43
CA GLU A 162 10.16 -20.86 36.58
C GLU A 162 8.99 -19.94 36.17
N HIS A 163 9.17 -19.16 35.10
CA HIS A 163 8.23 -18.13 34.68
C HIS A 163 7.57 -18.38 33.33
N PHE A 164 8.14 -19.25 32.49
CA PHE A 164 7.65 -19.50 31.15
C PHE A 164 7.32 -20.97 30.94
N SER A 165 6.27 -21.24 30.16
CA SER A 165 5.99 -22.58 29.68
C SER A 165 7.18 -23.12 28.85
N PRO A 166 7.31 -24.45 28.72
CA PRO A 166 8.34 -25.06 27.87
C PRO A 166 8.34 -24.52 26.43
N SER A 167 7.15 -24.22 25.88
CA SER A 167 7.01 -23.63 24.55
C SER A 167 7.67 -22.27 24.44
N ILE A 168 7.51 -21.40 25.43
CA ILE A 168 8.11 -20.06 25.44
C ILE A 168 9.61 -20.10 25.76
N SER A 169 10.05 -21.02 26.61
CA SER A 169 11.46 -21.08 27.04
C SER A 169 12.47 -21.37 25.92
N THR A 170 11.98 -21.83 24.76
CA THR A 170 12.80 -22.05 23.55
C THR A 170 12.86 -20.83 22.63
N LEU A 171 12.00 -19.82 22.86
CA LEU A 171 11.92 -18.64 22.03
C LEU A 171 13.11 -17.71 22.27
N PRO A 172 13.64 -17.09 21.21
CA PRO A 172 14.60 -16.02 21.36
C PRO A 172 14.00 -14.78 22.06
N VAL A 173 14.80 -14.06 22.84
CA VAL A 173 14.37 -12.93 23.69
C VAL A 173 15.05 -11.63 23.27
N TRP A 174 14.27 -10.58 23.06
CA TRP A 174 14.68 -9.22 22.71
C TRP A 174 14.22 -8.25 23.81
N ILE A 175 15.13 -7.49 24.38
CA ILE A 175 14.88 -6.54 25.45
C ILE A 175 15.16 -5.13 24.95
N SER A 176 14.14 -4.26 24.96
CA SER A 176 14.31 -2.85 24.62
C SER A 176 15.03 -2.15 25.75
N THR A 177 16.11 -1.44 25.43
CA THR A 177 16.96 -0.80 26.43
C THR A 177 17.28 0.64 26.08
N THR A 178 17.73 1.40 27.06
CA THR A 178 18.31 2.73 26.85
C THR A 178 19.58 2.88 27.69
N SER A 179 20.57 3.57 27.13
CA SER A 179 21.87 3.81 27.74
C SER A 179 22.29 5.26 27.50
N SER A 180 22.70 5.93 28.58
CA SER A 180 23.36 7.23 28.53
C SER A 180 24.82 7.16 28.09
N LYS A 181 25.43 5.96 28.09
CA LYS A 181 26.81 5.75 27.64
C LYS A 181 26.85 5.53 26.13
N PHE A 182 27.78 6.21 25.47
CA PHE A 182 28.12 5.96 24.06
C PHE A 182 29.04 4.74 23.92
N PRO A 183 28.82 3.86 22.92
CA PRO A 183 27.66 3.82 22.04
C PRO A 183 26.39 3.37 22.79
N SER A 184 25.25 4.04 22.52
CA SER A 184 24.00 3.81 23.24
C SER A 184 23.37 2.48 22.83
N ILE A 185 23.27 1.53 23.75
CA ILE A 185 22.63 0.24 23.49
C ILE A 185 21.10 0.42 23.57
N CYS A 186 20.40 0.09 22.49
CA CYS A 186 18.95 0.17 22.40
C CYS A 186 18.25 -1.19 22.42
N TRP A 187 18.96 -2.28 22.07
CA TRP A 187 18.46 -3.65 22.23
C TRP A 187 19.51 -4.60 22.72
N LEU A 188 19.05 -5.56 23.53
CA LEU A 188 19.76 -6.77 23.87
C LEU A 188 18.95 -7.96 23.38
N ALA A 189 19.60 -8.91 22.71
CA ALA A 189 18.97 -10.16 22.31
C ALA A 189 19.75 -11.36 22.85
N ALA A 190 19.05 -12.45 23.16
CA ALA A 190 19.67 -13.72 23.48
C ALA A 190 18.73 -14.87 23.14
N GLY A 191 19.31 -16.02 22.83
CA GLY A 191 18.52 -17.21 22.57
C GLY A 191 19.38 -18.37 22.08
N ARG A 192 18.72 -19.30 21.39
CA ARG A 192 19.38 -20.41 20.72
C ARG A 192 19.06 -20.41 19.24
N THR A 193 19.99 -20.93 18.45
CA THR A 193 19.76 -21.22 17.04
C THR A 193 19.00 -22.54 16.87
N ASN A 194 18.51 -22.80 15.67
CA ASN A 194 17.97 -24.11 15.25
C ASN A 194 18.98 -25.28 15.47
N ARG A 195 20.28 -25.01 15.48
CA ARG A 195 21.35 -25.97 15.79
C ARG A 195 21.67 -26.07 17.28
N ASN A 196 20.84 -25.47 18.14
CA ASN A 196 21.02 -25.40 19.58
C ASN A 196 22.33 -24.71 20.00
N VAL A 197 22.76 -23.70 19.24
CA VAL A 197 23.93 -22.85 19.53
C VAL A 197 23.44 -21.61 20.27
N GLN A 198 24.05 -21.26 21.40
CA GLN A 198 23.66 -20.06 22.13
C GLN A 198 24.14 -18.83 21.39
N PHE A 199 23.30 -17.79 21.32
CA PHE A 199 23.70 -16.51 20.78
C PHE A 199 23.33 -15.37 21.73
N ALA A 200 24.07 -14.28 21.63
CA ALA A 200 23.73 -12.99 22.21
C ALA A 200 23.88 -11.92 21.13
N ALA A 201 23.01 -10.91 21.15
CA ALA A 201 23.12 -9.77 20.27
C ALA A 201 22.96 -8.45 21.04
N ALA A 202 23.54 -7.40 20.49
CA ALA A 202 23.34 -6.04 20.97
C ALA A 202 23.20 -5.08 19.78
N THR A 203 22.19 -4.22 19.83
CA THR A 203 22.00 -3.13 18.87
C THR A 203 22.42 -1.82 19.51
N ARG A 204 23.31 -1.10 18.82
CA ARG A 204 23.94 0.14 19.29
C ARG A 204 23.56 1.29 18.37
N VAL A 205 23.17 2.42 18.95
CA VAL A 205 23.01 3.70 18.26
C VAL A 205 24.32 4.47 18.36
N LEU A 206 24.91 4.79 17.21
CA LEU A 206 26.18 5.50 17.09
C LEU A 206 25.99 7.01 16.83
N GLY A 207 24.75 7.48 16.83
CA GLY A 207 24.38 8.87 16.58
C GLY A 207 24.03 9.12 15.12
N HIS A 208 24.25 10.35 14.66
CA HIS A 208 24.04 10.73 13.27
C HIS A 208 25.29 10.46 12.40
N PHE A 209 25.09 10.32 11.10
CA PHE A 209 26.16 10.12 10.13
C PHE A 209 26.97 11.42 9.93
N ASN A 210 28.22 11.32 9.46
CA ASN A 210 29.26 12.38 9.50
C ASN A 210 29.72 12.86 10.88
N ASN A 211 29.21 12.32 11.98
CA ASN A 211 29.94 12.45 13.23
C ASN A 211 31.25 11.65 13.08
N GLU A 212 32.42 12.30 13.17
CA GLU A 212 33.73 11.64 12.98
C GLU A 212 33.87 10.37 13.83
N ASN A 213 33.18 10.33 14.98
CA ASN A 213 33.14 9.16 15.84
C ASN A 213 32.33 8.00 15.26
N SER A 214 31.21 8.23 14.56
CA SER A 214 30.33 7.15 14.11
C SER A 214 31.00 6.30 13.05
N GLU A 215 31.56 6.88 11.99
CA GLU A 215 32.26 6.12 10.94
C GLU A 215 33.49 5.37 11.46
N ARG A 216 34.29 6.05 12.31
CA ARG A 216 35.48 5.45 12.93
C ARG A 216 35.09 4.25 13.79
N VAL A 217 34.04 4.39 14.60
CA VAL A 217 33.54 3.31 15.47
C VAL A 217 32.95 2.17 14.64
N VAL A 218 32.21 2.45 13.56
CA VAL A 218 31.72 1.41 12.64
C VAL A 218 32.89 0.60 12.06
N LYS A 219 33.95 1.28 11.58
CA LYS A 219 35.14 0.61 11.05
C LYS A 219 35.85 -0.23 12.12
N GLN A 220 36.02 0.30 13.33
CA GLN A 220 36.62 -0.43 14.46
C GLN A 220 35.81 -1.66 14.87
N LEU A 221 34.48 -1.53 14.97
CA LEU A 221 33.59 -2.64 15.35
C LEU A 221 33.57 -3.73 14.27
N ASN A 222 33.52 -3.36 12.99
CA ASN A 222 33.63 -4.32 11.90
C ASN A 222 34.98 -5.04 11.90
N GLN A 223 36.09 -4.31 12.11
CA GLN A 223 37.43 -4.91 12.24
C GLN A 223 37.51 -5.87 13.43
N ALA A 224 36.93 -5.51 14.58
CA ALA A 224 36.90 -6.35 15.77
C ALA A 224 36.11 -7.65 15.58
N CYS A 225 35.10 -7.64 14.71
CA CYS A 225 34.36 -8.85 14.34
C CYS A 225 35.12 -9.77 13.38
N GLY A 226 36.30 -9.38 12.89
CA GLY A 226 37.14 -10.15 11.97
C GLY A 226 37.03 -9.67 10.52
N THR A 227 37.98 -10.10 9.68
CA THR A 227 37.97 -9.79 8.25
C THR A 227 36.81 -10.53 7.57
N SER A 228 35.75 -9.79 7.25
CA SER A 228 34.66 -10.37 6.47
C SER A 228 35.15 -10.73 5.07
N GLN A 229 34.74 -11.89 4.57
CA GLN A 229 35.06 -12.33 3.21
C GLN A 229 34.14 -11.69 2.15
N LEU A 230 32.99 -11.14 2.57
CA LEU A 230 31.94 -10.64 1.70
C LEU A 230 31.07 -9.63 2.47
N ASN A 231 31.03 -8.39 2.01
CA ASN A 231 30.05 -7.40 2.47
C ASN A 231 28.77 -7.58 1.65
N LYS A 232 27.62 -7.68 2.32
CA LYS A 232 26.31 -7.69 1.67
C LYS A 232 25.64 -6.35 1.92
N TYR A 233 25.32 -5.63 0.87
CA TYR A 233 24.70 -4.32 0.98
C TYR A 233 23.23 -4.37 0.57
N ARG A 234 22.46 -3.45 1.15
CA ARG A 234 21.06 -3.20 0.81
C ARG A 234 20.79 -1.71 0.82
N ALA A 235 20.06 -1.19 -0.15
CA ALA A 235 19.55 0.17 -0.18
C ALA A 235 18.06 0.14 -0.53
N VAL A 236 17.24 0.77 0.30
CA VAL A 236 15.79 0.88 0.09
C VAL A 236 15.48 2.31 -0.31
N TYR A 237 14.81 2.49 -1.44
CA TYR A 237 14.30 3.76 -1.93
C TYR A 237 12.78 3.74 -1.86
N GLU A 238 12.20 4.78 -1.27
CA GLU A 238 10.76 5.03 -1.30
C GLU A 238 10.46 5.96 -2.46
N GLU A 239 9.97 5.39 -3.56
CA GLU A 239 9.61 6.16 -4.74
C GLU A 239 8.29 6.91 -4.50
N ILE A 240 7.30 6.21 -3.93
CA ILE A 240 6.04 6.75 -3.43
C ILE A 240 5.86 6.27 -1.99
N ARG A 241 5.61 7.20 -1.07
CA ARG A 241 5.42 6.89 0.35
C ARG A 241 3.97 6.58 0.72
N LYS A 242 3.82 5.68 1.69
CA LYS A 242 2.57 5.34 2.38
C LYS A 242 2.22 6.40 3.42
N ILE A 243 1.72 7.55 2.98
CA ILE A 243 1.33 8.66 3.87
C ILE A 243 -0.19 8.73 3.91
N ALA A 244 -0.77 8.38 5.06
CA ALA A 244 -2.20 8.48 5.27
C ALA A 244 -2.59 9.95 5.48
N THR A 245 -3.70 10.36 4.89
CA THR A 245 -4.29 11.69 5.06
C THR A 245 -5.80 11.53 5.22
N GLU A 246 -6.51 12.58 5.67
CA GLU A 246 -7.97 12.56 5.77
C GLU A 246 -8.65 12.15 4.45
N ASN A 247 -8.03 12.50 3.32
CA ASN A 247 -8.54 12.23 1.96
C ASN A 247 -8.02 10.90 1.38
N ARG A 248 -7.07 10.26 2.06
CA ARG A 248 -6.43 9.02 1.64
C ARG A 248 -6.13 8.17 2.88
N PRO A 249 -7.16 7.51 3.45
CA PRO A 249 -6.99 6.72 4.66
C PRO A 249 -6.15 5.45 4.42
N ALA A 250 -6.15 4.92 3.20
CA ALA A 250 -5.43 3.70 2.83
C ALA A 250 -4.46 3.93 1.65
N PRO A 251 -3.40 4.73 1.85
CA PRO A 251 -2.43 5.07 0.80
C PRO A 251 -1.65 3.85 0.31
N GLY A 252 -1.27 3.88 -0.96
CA GLY A 252 -0.29 2.96 -1.52
C GLY A 252 1.16 3.40 -1.30
N GLU A 253 2.09 2.53 -1.66
CA GLU A 253 3.53 2.78 -1.71
C GLU A 253 4.23 2.09 -2.88
N VAL A 254 5.37 2.67 -3.27
CA VAL A 254 6.31 2.04 -4.20
C VAL A 254 7.67 2.03 -3.54
N THR A 255 8.18 0.84 -3.24
CA THR A 255 9.50 0.67 -2.63
C THR A 255 10.42 -0.11 -3.57
N ILE A 256 11.67 0.33 -3.64
CA ILE A 256 12.71 -0.27 -4.48
C ILE A 256 13.84 -0.72 -3.54
N ASP A 257 13.99 -2.03 -3.38
CA ASP A 257 14.99 -2.68 -2.53
C ASP A 257 16.13 -3.20 -3.41
N VAL A 258 17.28 -2.53 -3.37
CA VAL A 258 18.47 -2.87 -4.15
C VAL A 258 19.48 -3.59 -3.27
N ARG A 259 19.94 -4.77 -3.71
CA ARG A 259 20.87 -5.63 -2.97
C ARG A 259 22.06 -6.00 -3.82
N TRP A 260 23.26 -5.90 -3.25
CA TRP A 260 24.49 -6.29 -3.93
C TRP A 260 25.51 -6.82 -2.92
N SER A 261 26.61 -7.37 -3.39
CA SER A 261 27.66 -7.88 -2.52
C SER A 261 29.04 -7.63 -3.10
N THR A 262 29.99 -7.25 -2.24
CA THR A 262 31.34 -6.92 -2.67
C THR A 262 32.38 -7.58 -1.76
N LYS A 263 33.58 -7.79 -2.32
CA LYS A 263 34.76 -8.22 -1.56
C LYS A 263 35.67 -7.04 -1.19
N SER A 264 35.23 -5.81 -1.44
CA SER A 264 36.00 -4.60 -1.18
C SER A 264 36.03 -4.28 0.32
N THR A 265 36.85 -3.29 0.69
CA THR A 265 36.77 -2.71 2.04
C THR A 265 35.41 -2.06 2.25
N LEU A 266 34.88 -2.12 3.48
CA LEU A 266 33.62 -1.48 3.86
C LEU A 266 33.61 0.01 3.49
N VAL A 267 32.67 0.40 2.63
CA VAL A 267 32.37 1.80 2.29
C VAL A 267 30.92 2.08 2.67
N LEU A 268 30.70 3.05 3.56
CA LEU A 268 29.35 3.46 3.94
C LEU A 268 28.72 4.28 2.82
N LEU A 269 27.42 4.05 2.57
CA LEU A 269 26.68 4.64 1.43
C LEU A 269 27.31 4.31 0.07
N GLU A 270 27.96 3.14 -0.04
CA GLU A 270 28.42 2.60 -1.32
C GLU A 270 27.24 2.53 -2.31
N HIS A 271 27.50 2.88 -3.57
CA HIS A 271 26.50 2.79 -4.62
C HIS A 271 26.45 1.37 -5.20
N PRO A 272 25.27 0.85 -5.53
CA PRO A 272 25.12 -0.48 -6.10
C PRO A 272 25.77 -0.57 -7.49
N ASP A 273 26.36 -1.73 -7.80
CA ASP A 273 26.83 -2.03 -9.14
C ASP A 273 25.67 -2.35 -10.10
N ASN A 274 25.95 -2.45 -11.40
CA ASN A 274 24.92 -2.75 -12.40
C ASN A 274 24.33 -4.17 -12.26
N ALA A 275 25.04 -5.07 -11.58
CA ALA A 275 24.64 -6.47 -11.40
C ALA A 275 23.77 -6.68 -10.14
N ALA A 276 23.56 -5.62 -9.34
CA ALA A 276 22.73 -5.65 -8.15
C ALA A 276 21.31 -6.15 -8.45
N ASP A 277 20.75 -6.92 -7.54
CA ASP A 277 19.35 -7.35 -7.59
C ASP A 277 18.47 -6.21 -7.11
N CYS A 278 17.45 -5.84 -7.89
CA CYS A 278 16.53 -4.77 -7.59
C CYS A 278 15.11 -5.33 -7.49
N THR A 279 14.57 -5.35 -6.26
CA THR A 279 13.21 -5.78 -5.98
C THR A 279 12.29 -4.56 -5.93
N ILE A 280 11.32 -4.51 -6.84
CA ILE A 280 10.27 -3.50 -6.89
C ILE A 280 9.07 -4.07 -6.14
N LYS A 281 8.57 -3.36 -5.13
CA LYS A 281 7.30 -3.65 -4.46
C LYS A 281 6.36 -2.48 -4.70
N ILE A 282 5.18 -2.78 -5.22
CA ILE A 282 4.11 -1.81 -5.47
C ILE A 282 2.91 -2.26 -4.65
N ASP A 283 2.44 -1.39 -3.76
CA ASP A 283 1.16 -1.47 -3.09
C ASP A 283 0.33 -0.29 -3.60
N LEU A 284 -0.76 -0.54 -4.31
CA LEU A 284 -1.59 0.56 -4.82
C LEU A 284 -2.36 1.26 -3.71
N GLY A 285 -2.54 0.64 -2.55
CA GLY A 285 -3.51 1.10 -1.56
C GLY A 285 -4.95 1.05 -2.10
N TRP A 286 -5.91 1.43 -1.26
CA TRP A 286 -7.31 1.46 -1.64
C TRP A 286 -7.78 2.89 -1.92
N GLY A 287 -8.25 3.14 -3.14
CA GLY A 287 -8.72 4.46 -3.56
C GLY A 287 -7.60 5.49 -3.78
N ASP A 288 -6.33 5.07 -3.85
CA ASP A 288 -5.22 5.97 -4.10
C ASP A 288 -5.06 6.25 -5.61
N LYS A 289 -5.54 7.41 -6.05
CA LYS A 289 -5.50 7.79 -7.46
C LYS A 289 -4.10 8.08 -8.02
N ARG A 290 -3.06 8.24 -7.17
CA ARG A 290 -1.68 8.56 -7.60
C ARG A 290 -1.06 7.55 -8.56
N PHE A 291 -1.59 6.34 -8.61
CA PHE A 291 -1.05 5.24 -9.42
C PHE A 291 -1.65 5.18 -10.82
N PHE A 292 -2.70 5.95 -11.09
CA PHE A 292 -3.37 5.94 -12.38
C PHE A 292 -2.72 6.98 -13.28
N VAL A 293 -2.33 6.55 -14.49
CA VAL A 293 -1.76 7.45 -15.52
C VAL A 293 -2.77 8.49 -15.98
N ASP A 294 -4.05 8.18 -15.80
CA ASP A 294 -5.18 8.93 -16.30
C ASP A 294 -6.26 8.96 -15.22
N ASP A 295 -6.39 10.11 -14.56
CA ASP A 295 -7.37 10.35 -13.50
C ASP A 295 -8.79 10.00 -13.96
N GLU A 296 -9.12 10.16 -15.25
CA GLU A 296 -10.44 9.82 -15.77
C GLU A 296 -10.74 8.32 -15.70
N ILE A 297 -9.74 7.44 -15.81
CA ILE A 297 -9.94 5.98 -15.71
C ILE A 297 -10.34 5.62 -14.29
N PHE A 298 -9.67 6.23 -13.31
CA PHE A 298 -9.97 6.04 -11.90
C PHE A 298 -11.40 6.50 -11.61
N GLU A 299 -11.75 7.73 -11.99
CA GLU A 299 -13.09 8.27 -11.78
C GLU A 299 -14.19 7.44 -12.45
N GLN A 300 -13.98 7.05 -13.72
CA GLN A 300 -14.94 6.23 -14.45
C GLN A 300 -15.10 4.84 -13.86
N LEU A 301 -14.01 4.20 -13.41
CA LEU A 301 -14.08 2.90 -12.75
C LEU A 301 -14.95 2.94 -11.50
N PHE A 302 -14.66 3.86 -10.59
CA PHE A 302 -15.41 3.98 -9.34
C PHE A 302 -16.86 4.39 -9.59
N PHE A 303 -17.12 5.17 -10.63
CA PHE A 303 -18.47 5.51 -11.03
C PHE A 303 -19.24 4.31 -11.60
N VAL A 304 -18.62 3.52 -12.48
CA VAL A 304 -19.23 2.27 -13.00
C VAL A 304 -19.49 1.27 -11.88
N LEU A 305 -18.58 1.14 -10.91
CA LEU A 305 -18.79 0.32 -9.72
C LEU A 305 -19.93 0.85 -8.83
N ASN A 306 -20.06 2.17 -8.70
CA ASN A 306 -21.20 2.79 -8.00
C ASN A 306 -22.53 2.44 -8.67
N LEU A 307 -22.62 2.52 -10.00
CA LEU A 307 -23.82 2.14 -10.74
C LEU A 307 -24.15 0.64 -10.54
N ALA A 308 -23.14 -0.23 -10.61
CA ALA A 308 -23.31 -1.66 -10.37
C ALA A 308 -23.79 -1.97 -8.94
N ASP A 309 -23.34 -1.20 -7.94
CA ASP A 309 -23.81 -1.35 -6.56
C ASP A 309 -25.26 -0.92 -6.40
N VAL A 310 -25.66 0.20 -7.01
CA VAL A 310 -27.07 0.66 -6.98
C VAL A 310 -28.00 -0.33 -7.68
N LEU A 311 -27.54 -1.04 -8.71
CA LEU A 311 -28.33 -2.09 -9.36
C LEU A 311 -28.45 -3.35 -8.49
N ALA A 312 -27.41 -3.70 -7.73
CA ALA A 312 -27.46 -4.80 -6.77
C ALA A 312 -28.29 -4.44 -5.53
N ASN A 313 -28.25 -3.17 -5.12
CA ASN A 313 -28.87 -2.60 -3.92
C ASN A 313 -29.72 -1.37 -4.32
N PRO A 314 -30.97 -1.55 -4.78
CA PRO A 314 -31.80 -0.47 -5.34
C PRO A 314 -32.08 0.71 -4.40
N ASP A 315 -31.96 0.48 -3.08
CA ASP A 315 -32.12 1.49 -2.03
C ASP A 315 -30.96 2.49 -1.99
N ASN A 316 -29.80 2.16 -2.59
CA ASN A 316 -28.65 3.05 -2.65
C ASN A 316 -28.88 4.18 -3.68
N GLU A 317 -28.31 5.35 -3.38
CA GLU A 317 -28.27 6.48 -4.32
C GLU A 317 -27.01 6.47 -5.20
N VAL A 318 -27.20 6.85 -6.46
CA VAL A 318 -26.10 7.05 -7.42
C VAL A 318 -25.29 8.27 -6.99
N ILE A 319 -23.97 8.11 -6.92
CA ILE A 319 -23.04 9.21 -6.64
C ILE A 319 -22.51 9.68 -7.98
N PHE A 320 -22.97 10.84 -8.43
CA PHE A 320 -22.40 11.44 -9.63
C PHE A 320 -21.02 12.04 -9.31
N PRO A 321 -20.04 11.96 -10.23
CA PRO A 321 -18.72 12.56 -10.04
C PRO A 321 -18.84 14.07 -9.76
N MET A 322 -18.16 14.58 -8.72
CA MET A 322 -18.24 15.98 -8.26
C MET A 322 -17.53 17.00 -9.18
N ALA A 323 -17.32 16.68 -10.46
CA ALA A 323 -16.84 17.66 -11.43
C ALA A 323 -17.76 18.90 -11.40
N PRO A 324 -17.24 20.12 -11.69
CA PRO A 324 -18.07 21.31 -11.72
C PRO A 324 -19.32 21.02 -12.55
N PRO A 325 -20.53 21.14 -11.97
CA PRO A 325 -21.74 20.60 -12.58
C PRO A 325 -21.90 21.24 -13.94
N ALA A 326 -21.84 20.42 -14.99
CA ALA A 326 -22.14 20.89 -16.33
C ALA A 326 -23.58 21.44 -16.31
N ASN A 327 -23.79 22.60 -16.92
CA ASN A 327 -25.14 23.11 -17.09
C ASN A 327 -25.90 22.09 -17.95
N PHE A 328 -27.08 21.67 -17.47
CA PHE A 328 -27.85 20.64 -18.17
C PHE A 328 -28.21 21.06 -19.60
N ASP A 329 -28.45 22.36 -19.84
CA ASP A 329 -28.70 22.90 -21.17
C ASP A 329 -27.51 22.70 -22.12
N ASP A 330 -26.28 22.76 -21.60
CA ASP A 330 -25.06 22.51 -22.39
C ASP A 330 -24.97 21.02 -22.74
N LEU A 331 -25.34 20.12 -21.84
CA LEU A 331 -25.37 18.68 -22.10
C LEU A 331 -26.43 18.29 -23.13
N VAL A 332 -27.59 18.94 -23.11
CA VAL A 332 -28.63 18.77 -24.13
C VAL A 332 -28.11 19.23 -25.49
N GLN A 333 -27.42 20.37 -25.56
CA GLN A 333 -26.80 20.86 -26.79
C GLN A 333 -25.68 19.94 -27.29
N GLU A 334 -24.83 19.41 -26.40
CA GLU A 334 -23.81 18.40 -26.75
C GLU A 334 -24.47 17.15 -27.36
N MET A 335 -25.59 16.69 -26.78
CA MET A 335 -26.35 15.54 -27.28
C MET A 335 -27.01 15.82 -28.64
N ASP A 336 -27.62 16.99 -28.81
CA ASP A 336 -28.23 17.39 -30.09
C ASP A 336 -27.16 17.53 -31.20
N ALA A 337 -26.01 18.12 -30.87
CA ALA A 337 -24.87 18.20 -31.79
C ALA A 337 -24.32 16.81 -32.16
N LEU A 338 -24.30 15.87 -31.22
CA LEU A 338 -23.94 14.47 -31.50
C LEU A 338 -24.93 13.82 -32.46
N VAL A 339 -26.24 13.98 -32.23
CA VAL A 339 -27.30 13.49 -33.11
C VAL A 339 -27.16 14.08 -34.52
N GLU A 340 -26.92 15.38 -34.63
CA GLU A 340 -26.70 16.05 -35.92
C GLU A 340 -25.44 15.54 -36.64
N ALA A 341 -24.33 15.37 -35.93
CA ALA A 341 -23.10 14.84 -36.50
C ALA A 341 -23.32 13.41 -37.04
N SER A 342 -23.98 12.55 -36.26
CA SER A 342 -24.29 11.17 -36.64
C SER A 342 -25.36 11.05 -37.73
N SER A 343 -26.07 12.13 -38.07
CA SER A 343 -26.97 12.19 -39.23
C SER A 343 -26.25 12.39 -40.56
N ARG A 344 -25.04 13.00 -40.52
CA ARG A 344 -24.24 13.37 -41.69
C ARG A 344 -23.20 12.33 -42.08
N GLU A 345 -22.90 11.36 -41.21
CA GLU A 345 -21.95 10.29 -41.49
C GLU A 345 -22.51 9.31 -42.55
N ASP A 346 -22.33 9.64 -43.84
CA ASP A 346 -22.47 8.72 -44.97
C ASP A 346 -21.16 7.91 -45.13
N ASN A 347 -20.72 7.18 -44.11
CA ASN A 347 -19.46 6.44 -44.16
C ASN A 347 -19.67 4.94 -44.37
N VAL A 348 -19.81 4.58 -45.65
CA VAL A 348 -19.85 3.23 -46.22
C VAL A 348 -18.54 2.44 -46.00
N PHE A 349 -17.49 3.07 -45.47
CA PHE A 349 -16.26 2.39 -45.04
C PHE A 349 -15.67 3.11 -43.82
N VAL A 350 -16.07 2.73 -42.61
CA VAL A 350 -15.30 3.09 -41.41
C VAL A 350 -14.04 2.23 -41.43
N SER A 351 -12.98 2.76 -42.02
CA SER A 351 -11.63 2.24 -41.84
C SER A 351 -11.30 2.28 -40.35
N ASN A 352 -10.66 1.22 -39.85
CA ASN A 352 -10.22 1.02 -38.46
C ASN A 352 -9.35 2.17 -37.87
N GLU A 353 -9.02 3.20 -38.66
CA GLU A 353 -8.08 4.26 -38.27
C GLU A 353 -8.71 5.41 -37.50
N ASN A 354 -10.04 5.53 -37.44
CA ASN A 354 -10.74 6.54 -36.62
C ASN A 354 -10.92 6.13 -35.14
N PHE A 355 -10.19 5.11 -34.66
CA PHE A 355 -10.33 4.54 -33.30
C PHE A 355 -10.17 5.58 -32.18
N ARG A 356 -9.45 6.70 -32.41
CA ARG A 356 -9.32 7.79 -31.42
C ARG A 356 -10.60 8.60 -31.17
N GLY A 357 -11.61 8.52 -32.05
CA GLY A 357 -12.82 9.33 -31.97
C GLY A 357 -13.98 8.73 -31.15
N GLY A 358 -13.83 7.50 -30.64
CA GLY A 358 -14.89 6.77 -29.94
C GLY A 358 -16.05 6.34 -30.84
N ASP A 359 -16.73 5.25 -30.46
CA ASP A 359 -18.01 4.84 -31.04
C ASP A 359 -19.11 5.82 -30.59
N ILE A 360 -20.26 5.86 -31.26
CA ILE A 360 -21.40 6.68 -30.83
C ILE A 360 -21.79 6.41 -29.37
N THR A 361 -21.66 5.18 -28.89
CA THR A 361 -21.92 4.84 -27.49
C THR A 361 -20.93 5.49 -26.52
N ASP A 362 -19.66 5.66 -26.90
CA ASP A 362 -18.67 6.38 -26.09
C ASP A 362 -18.99 7.87 -26.03
N LYS A 363 -19.41 8.44 -27.16
CA LYS A 363 -19.81 9.84 -27.23
C LYS A 363 -21.02 10.09 -26.32
N VAL A 364 -22.01 9.18 -26.34
CA VAL A 364 -23.14 9.24 -25.40
C VAL A 364 -22.67 9.09 -23.95
N TRP A 365 -21.81 8.12 -23.63
CA TRP A 365 -21.25 7.92 -22.29
C TRP A 365 -20.57 9.19 -21.75
N ASN A 366 -19.74 9.83 -22.57
CA ASN A 366 -19.02 11.05 -22.21
C ASN A 366 -19.93 12.24 -21.90
N ILE A 367 -21.15 12.26 -22.42
CA ILE A 367 -22.15 13.28 -22.10
C ILE A 367 -22.90 12.88 -20.82
N VAL A 368 -23.45 11.65 -20.75
CA VAL A 368 -24.31 11.26 -19.63
C VAL A 368 -23.57 11.13 -18.29
N ARG A 369 -22.25 10.85 -18.31
CA ARG A 369 -21.44 10.80 -17.09
C ARG A 369 -21.27 12.16 -16.41
N LYS A 370 -21.55 13.26 -17.12
CA LYS A 370 -21.49 14.65 -16.60
C LYS A 370 -22.81 15.11 -15.96
N CYS A 371 -23.86 14.29 -16.01
CA CYS A 371 -25.14 14.62 -15.38
C CYS A 371 -25.01 14.64 -13.85
N ASN A 372 -25.93 15.34 -13.18
CA ASN A 372 -25.96 15.44 -11.71
C ASN A 372 -27.02 14.55 -11.05
N ASP A 373 -27.98 14.04 -11.84
CA ASP A 373 -29.00 13.12 -11.37
C ASP A 373 -29.45 12.14 -12.46
N VAL A 374 -30.17 11.09 -12.05
CA VAL A 374 -30.70 10.06 -12.97
C VAL A 374 -31.78 10.61 -13.90
N LYS A 375 -32.51 11.67 -13.50
CA LYS A 375 -33.61 12.23 -14.30
C LYS A 375 -33.07 12.95 -15.55
N GLN A 376 -31.96 13.67 -15.41
CA GLN A 376 -31.21 14.28 -16.49
C GLN A 376 -30.73 13.23 -17.48
N VAL A 377 -30.15 12.13 -16.99
CA VAL A 377 -29.72 10.99 -17.82
C VAL A 377 -30.92 10.38 -18.57
N THR A 378 -32.05 10.15 -17.90
CA THR A 378 -33.27 9.63 -18.54
C THR A 378 -33.75 10.55 -19.66
N LEU A 379 -33.71 11.87 -19.47
CA LEU A 379 -34.12 12.85 -20.48
C LEU A 379 -33.18 12.84 -21.69
N LEU A 380 -31.86 12.80 -21.48
CA LEU A 380 -30.87 12.71 -22.56
C LEU A 380 -31.02 11.41 -23.36
N PHE A 381 -31.15 10.26 -22.69
CA PHE A 381 -31.41 9.00 -23.38
C PHE A 381 -32.72 9.03 -24.15
N ARG A 382 -33.78 9.61 -23.60
CA ARG A 382 -35.05 9.75 -24.31
C ARG A 382 -34.91 10.57 -25.58
N ASN A 383 -34.19 11.70 -25.54
CA ASN A 383 -33.94 12.53 -26.72
C ASN A 383 -33.15 11.77 -27.78
N PHE A 384 -32.08 11.07 -27.37
CA PHE A 384 -31.26 10.25 -28.25
C PHE A 384 -32.05 9.08 -28.89
N LEU A 385 -32.84 8.35 -28.10
CA LEU A 385 -33.68 7.24 -28.57
C LEU A 385 -34.82 7.70 -29.47
N GLN A 386 -35.37 8.89 -29.24
CA GLN A 386 -36.32 9.52 -30.15
C GLN A 386 -35.65 9.85 -31.49
N ALA A 387 -34.43 10.38 -31.48
CA ALA A 387 -33.67 10.62 -32.71
C ALA A 387 -33.39 9.32 -33.48
N LEU A 388 -33.11 8.21 -32.78
CA LEU A 388 -33.02 6.87 -33.38
C LEU A 388 -34.36 6.44 -34.01
N ALA A 389 -35.48 6.61 -33.29
CA ALA A 389 -36.81 6.26 -33.79
C ALA A 389 -37.21 7.03 -35.07
N TYR A 390 -36.80 8.29 -35.18
CA TYR A 390 -37.04 9.11 -36.38
C TYR A 390 -36.03 8.83 -37.52
N GLY A 391 -35.10 7.89 -37.35
CA GLY A 391 -34.09 7.57 -38.35
C GLY A 391 -33.09 8.71 -38.59
N LYS A 392 -32.91 9.61 -37.63
CA LYS A 392 -31.96 10.74 -37.76
C LYS A 392 -30.50 10.30 -37.63
N ILE A 393 -30.24 9.21 -36.91
CA ILE A 393 -28.90 8.71 -36.67
C ILE A 393 -28.59 7.60 -37.67
N LYS A 394 -27.59 7.81 -38.53
CA LYS A 394 -27.13 6.81 -39.52
C LYS A 394 -25.92 6.00 -39.07
N SER A 395 -25.23 6.46 -38.02
CA SER A 395 -23.99 5.89 -37.53
C SER A 395 -24.11 4.40 -37.17
N HIS A 396 -22.97 3.73 -37.10
CA HIS A 396 -22.87 2.31 -36.75
C HIS A 396 -22.30 2.18 -35.36
N ALA A 397 -22.96 1.39 -34.50
CA ALA A 397 -22.34 0.88 -33.28
C ALA A 397 -21.35 -0.25 -33.64
N GLN A 398 -20.26 -0.37 -32.90
CA GLN A 398 -19.27 -1.43 -33.09
C GLN A 398 -19.91 -2.82 -32.89
N GLU A 399 -19.57 -3.79 -33.75
CA GLU A 399 -20.18 -5.12 -33.71
C GLU A 399 -19.95 -5.86 -32.39
N ARG A 400 -18.78 -5.63 -31.76
CA ARG A 400 -18.36 -6.26 -30.49
C ARG A 400 -18.99 -5.64 -29.24
N ASN A 401 -19.56 -4.43 -29.33
CA ASN A 401 -20.15 -3.75 -28.18
C ASN A 401 -21.42 -4.49 -27.72
N LYS A 402 -21.47 -4.96 -26.47
CA LYS A 402 -22.59 -5.76 -25.96
C LYS A 402 -23.68 -4.94 -25.26
N SER A 403 -23.51 -3.62 -25.14
CA SER A 403 -24.49 -2.76 -24.47
C SER A 403 -25.86 -2.77 -25.14
N HIS A 404 -26.90 -2.60 -24.34
CA HIS A 404 -28.28 -2.47 -24.79
C HIS A 404 -28.43 -1.30 -25.76
N LEU A 405 -27.73 -0.18 -25.52
CA LEU A 405 -27.73 0.96 -26.44
C LEU A 405 -27.16 0.59 -27.83
N ALA A 406 -26.05 -0.16 -27.88
CA ALA A 406 -25.50 -0.64 -29.15
C ALA A 406 -26.45 -1.60 -29.88
N SER A 407 -27.18 -2.43 -29.13
CA SER A 407 -28.25 -3.28 -29.67
C SER A 407 -29.39 -2.45 -30.27
N LEU A 408 -29.87 -1.44 -29.53
CA LEU A 408 -30.92 -0.52 -29.99
C LEU A 408 -30.51 0.27 -31.24
N ILE A 409 -29.27 0.72 -31.34
CA ILE A 409 -28.74 1.37 -32.55
C ILE A 409 -28.77 0.41 -33.74
N ARG A 410 -28.38 -0.86 -33.55
CA ARG A 410 -28.46 -1.87 -34.61
C ARG A 410 -29.91 -2.15 -35.02
N ILE A 411 -30.82 -2.28 -34.06
CA ILE A 411 -32.25 -2.52 -34.30
C ILE A 411 -32.93 -1.29 -34.93
N SER A 412 -32.47 -0.07 -34.65
CA SER A 412 -33.04 1.16 -35.26
C SER A 412 -32.98 1.18 -36.78
N LYS A 413 -32.09 0.36 -37.37
CA LYS A 413 -31.96 0.17 -38.82
C LYS A 413 -33.00 -0.81 -39.39
N SER A 414 -33.70 -1.54 -38.53
CA SER A 414 -34.82 -2.40 -38.91
C SER A 414 -36.15 -1.67 -38.70
N SER A 415 -37.20 -2.10 -39.40
CA SER A 415 -38.55 -1.54 -39.27
C SER A 415 -39.24 -1.88 -37.93
N GLU A 416 -38.58 -2.59 -37.02
CA GLU A 416 -39.16 -3.10 -35.78
C GLU A 416 -38.75 -2.31 -34.53
N PHE A 417 -38.07 -1.17 -34.70
CA PHE A 417 -37.59 -0.37 -33.58
C PHE A 417 -38.73 0.14 -32.69
N LYS A 418 -38.63 -0.15 -31.39
CA LYS A 418 -39.51 0.37 -30.34
C LYS A 418 -38.67 1.07 -29.30
N ILE A 419 -39.10 2.26 -28.89
CA ILE A 419 -38.45 2.99 -27.80
C ILE A 419 -38.68 2.21 -26.50
N PRO A 420 -37.62 1.81 -25.78
CA PRO A 420 -37.76 1.13 -24.49
C PRO A 420 -38.37 2.06 -23.43
N VAL A 421 -39.03 1.47 -22.43
CA VAL A 421 -39.48 2.21 -21.25
C VAL A 421 -38.28 2.47 -20.36
N LEU A 422 -37.96 3.75 -20.13
CA LEU A 422 -36.84 4.17 -19.27
C LEU A 422 -37.33 4.43 -17.84
N GLU A 423 -37.37 3.38 -17.03
CA GLU A 423 -37.50 3.48 -15.57
C GLU A 423 -36.14 3.76 -14.91
N ARG A 424 -36.14 4.15 -13.62
CA ARG A 424 -34.90 4.49 -12.88
C ARG A 424 -33.81 3.43 -13.03
N LEU A 425 -34.11 2.18 -12.68
CA LEU A 425 -33.12 1.10 -12.71
C LEU A 425 -32.70 0.76 -14.14
N SER A 426 -33.63 0.72 -15.10
CA SER A 426 -33.28 0.48 -16.51
C SER A 426 -32.41 1.60 -17.12
N THR A 427 -32.56 2.84 -16.64
CA THR A 427 -31.70 3.96 -17.04
C THR A 427 -30.29 3.78 -16.48
N ILE A 428 -30.18 3.41 -15.20
CA ILE A 428 -28.91 3.14 -14.52
C ILE A 428 -28.20 1.94 -15.16
N ASP A 429 -28.94 0.89 -15.50
CA ASP A 429 -28.41 -0.31 -16.17
C ASP A 429 -27.84 0.03 -17.55
N MET A 430 -28.62 0.73 -18.38
CA MET A 430 -28.13 1.19 -19.69
C MET A 430 -26.89 2.09 -19.58
N MET A 431 -26.86 2.95 -18.56
CA MET A 431 -25.72 3.83 -18.27
C MET A 431 -24.48 3.05 -17.83
N MET A 432 -24.65 2.06 -16.95
CA MET A 432 -23.58 1.17 -16.51
C MET A 432 -23.01 0.38 -17.68
N GLU A 433 -23.85 -0.23 -18.52
CA GLU A 433 -23.41 -1.03 -19.67
C GLU A 433 -22.54 -0.24 -20.65
N ILE A 434 -22.95 0.98 -21.02
CA ILE A 434 -22.14 1.82 -21.91
C ILE A 434 -20.85 2.30 -21.24
N GLY A 435 -20.88 2.53 -19.92
CA GLY A 435 -19.69 2.89 -19.15
C GLY A 435 -18.68 1.74 -19.05
N VAL A 436 -19.16 0.52 -18.83
CA VAL A 436 -18.33 -0.71 -18.83
C VAL A 436 -17.66 -0.88 -20.19
N GLU A 437 -18.41 -0.78 -21.29
CA GLU A 437 -17.88 -0.95 -22.65
C GLU A 437 -16.90 0.18 -23.03
N SER A 438 -17.16 1.41 -22.59
CA SER A 438 -16.25 2.55 -22.83
C SER A 438 -14.94 2.36 -22.07
N LEU A 439 -15.02 2.06 -20.77
CA LEU A 439 -13.85 1.86 -19.92
C LEU A 439 -13.04 0.64 -20.35
N ARG A 440 -13.70 -0.46 -20.70
CA ARG A 440 -13.07 -1.68 -21.23
C ARG A 440 -12.19 -1.37 -22.44
N ARG A 441 -12.72 -0.63 -23.41
CA ARG A 441 -11.98 -0.24 -24.61
C ARG A 441 -10.80 0.66 -24.29
N ARG A 442 -11.00 1.70 -23.46
CA ARG A 442 -9.90 2.59 -23.03
C ARG A 442 -8.77 1.82 -22.36
N VAL A 443 -9.11 0.87 -21.49
CA VAL A 443 -8.13 0.01 -20.82
C VAL A 443 -7.38 -0.87 -21.83
N ILE A 444 -8.09 -1.53 -22.75
CA ILE A 444 -7.48 -2.34 -23.82
C ILE A 444 -6.53 -1.50 -24.68
N ASP A 445 -6.95 -0.30 -25.07
CA ASP A 445 -6.17 0.61 -25.89
C ASP A 445 -4.86 1.01 -25.20
N ILE A 446 -4.89 1.28 -23.90
CA ILE A 446 -3.68 1.64 -23.16
C ILE A 446 -2.74 0.45 -23.01
N PHE A 447 -3.26 -0.73 -22.66
CA PHE A 447 -2.45 -1.95 -22.63
C PHE A 447 -1.78 -2.23 -23.98
N SER A 448 -2.50 -2.03 -25.07
CA SER A 448 -2.01 -2.33 -26.42
C SER A 448 -1.02 -1.27 -26.91
N SER A 449 -1.29 0.01 -26.67
CA SER A 449 -0.50 1.13 -27.20
C SER A 449 0.70 1.49 -26.34
N GLN A 450 0.60 1.43 -25.01
CA GLN A 450 1.68 1.80 -24.08
C GLN A 450 2.47 0.59 -23.61
N LEU A 451 1.78 -0.48 -23.22
CA LEU A 451 2.40 -1.67 -22.62
C LEU A 451 2.75 -2.76 -23.63
N LEU A 452 2.42 -2.55 -24.92
CA LEU A 452 2.61 -3.50 -26.02
C LEU A 452 2.01 -4.89 -25.73
N TYR A 453 0.95 -4.94 -24.92
CA TYR A 453 0.29 -6.18 -24.54
C TYR A 453 -0.70 -6.60 -25.64
N PRO A 454 -0.75 -7.88 -26.07
CA PRO A 454 -1.67 -8.31 -27.11
C PRO A 454 -3.15 -8.13 -26.71
N SER A 455 -3.90 -7.37 -27.50
CA SER A 455 -5.32 -7.05 -27.21
C SER A 455 -6.20 -8.30 -27.10
N ASP A 456 -6.00 -9.29 -27.99
CA ASP A 456 -6.77 -10.55 -27.99
C ASP A 456 -6.57 -11.35 -26.69
N GLU A 457 -5.35 -11.33 -26.13
CA GLU A 457 -5.05 -11.99 -24.86
C GLU A 457 -5.74 -11.27 -23.70
N LEU A 458 -5.77 -9.95 -23.72
CA LEU A 458 -6.45 -9.15 -22.70
C LEU A 458 -7.97 -9.31 -22.77
N GLU A 459 -8.55 -9.32 -23.97
CA GLU A 459 -9.98 -9.60 -24.18
C GLU A 459 -10.36 -10.99 -23.62
N PHE A 460 -9.50 -11.99 -23.84
CA PHE A 460 -9.68 -13.33 -23.29
C PHE A 460 -9.63 -13.34 -21.76
N ILE A 461 -8.69 -12.61 -21.15
CA ILE A 461 -8.58 -12.49 -19.68
C ILE A 461 -9.80 -11.78 -19.09
N LEU A 462 -10.23 -10.67 -19.71
CA LEU A 462 -11.44 -9.93 -19.35
C LEU A 462 -12.66 -10.85 -19.31
N GLN A 463 -12.90 -11.57 -20.41
CA GLN A 463 -14.05 -12.46 -20.53
C GLN A 463 -13.99 -13.63 -19.54
N THR A 464 -12.80 -14.19 -19.31
CA THR A 464 -12.60 -15.27 -18.34
C THR A 464 -12.91 -14.79 -16.93
N CYS A 465 -12.38 -13.62 -16.54
CA CYS A 465 -12.65 -13.02 -15.24
C CYS A 465 -14.14 -12.71 -15.05
N GLU A 466 -14.80 -12.14 -16.06
CA GLU A 466 -16.25 -11.88 -16.05
C GLU A 466 -17.09 -13.15 -15.84
N ASN A 467 -16.71 -14.25 -16.49
CA ASN A 467 -17.43 -15.53 -16.41
C ASN A 467 -17.21 -16.27 -15.07
N ASP A 468 -16.03 -16.12 -14.46
CA ASP A 468 -15.65 -16.82 -13.24
C ASP A 468 -16.12 -16.10 -11.95
N LEU A 469 -16.53 -14.84 -12.07
CA LEU A 469 -17.13 -14.07 -11.00
C LEU A 469 -18.56 -14.58 -10.70
N PRO A 470 -19.00 -14.54 -9.43
CA PRO A 470 -20.33 -15.00 -9.06
C PRO A 470 -21.41 -14.14 -9.73
N ALA A 471 -22.33 -14.81 -10.44
CA ALA A 471 -23.52 -14.20 -11.02
C ALA A 471 -24.78 -14.67 -10.27
N GLY A 472 -25.63 -13.74 -9.85
CA GLY A 472 -26.87 -14.05 -9.12
C GLY A 472 -27.61 -12.81 -8.63
N ASN A 473 -28.83 -13.01 -8.13
CA ASN A 473 -29.62 -11.92 -7.55
C ASN A 473 -28.89 -11.33 -6.33
N GLY A 474 -28.68 -10.01 -6.34
CA GLY A 474 -27.94 -9.27 -5.31
C GLY A 474 -26.43 -9.24 -5.50
N ALA A 475 -25.87 -9.95 -6.50
CA ALA A 475 -24.49 -9.77 -6.89
C ALA A 475 -24.37 -8.52 -7.79
N MET A 476 -23.32 -7.73 -7.59
CA MET A 476 -22.97 -6.65 -8.51
C MET A 476 -22.70 -7.22 -9.91
N ASN A 477 -22.87 -6.39 -10.93
CA ASN A 477 -22.66 -6.78 -12.33
C ASN A 477 -21.21 -7.26 -12.55
N SER A 478 -21.02 -8.51 -13.02
CA SER A 478 -19.69 -9.11 -13.19
C SER A 478 -18.83 -8.39 -14.23
N ALA A 479 -19.44 -7.78 -15.25
CA ALA A 479 -18.71 -7.00 -16.25
C ALA A 479 -18.14 -5.70 -15.66
N ALA A 480 -18.84 -5.07 -14.72
CA ALA A 480 -18.32 -3.92 -13.97
C ALA A 480 -17.23 -4.33 -12.99
N ILE A 481 -17.45 -5.39 -12.20
CA ILE A 481 -16.49 -5.86 -11.20
C ILE A 481 -15.18 -6.34 -11.83
N SER A 482 -15.24 -7.05 -12.95
CA SER A 482 -14.05 -7.57 -13.64
C SER A 482 -13.09 -6.48 -14.11
N LEU A 483 -13.57 -5.25 -14.32
CA LEU A 483 -12.71 -4.11 -14.68
C LEU A 483 -11.80 -3.67 -13.52
N LEU A 484 -12.18 -3.92 -12.27
CA LEU A 484 -11.40 -3.52 -11.09
C LEU A 484 -10.00 -4.16 -11.06
N PRO A 485 -9.83 -5.50 -11.03
CA PRO A 485 -8.49 -6.09 -11.00
C PRO A 485 -7.65 -5.75 -12.24
N ILE A 486 -8.29 -5.46 -13.37
CA ILE A 486 -7.61 -5.20 -14.65
C ILE A 486 -7.11 -3.75 -14.73
N THR A 487 -7.91 -2.79 -14.25
CA THR A 487 -7.48 -1.39 -14.10
C THR A 487 -6.41 -1.24 -13.03
N MET A 488 -6.50 -1.99 -11.92
CA MET A 488 -5.42 -2.07 -10.93
C MET A 488 -4.15 -2.68 -11.53
N ALA A 489 -4.28 -3.72 -12.37
CA ALA A 489 -3.15 -4.28 -13.08
C ALA A 489 -2.50 -3.27 -14.04
N LEU A 490 -3.31 -2.44 -14.71
CA LEU A 490 -2.82 -1.36 -15.57
C LEU A 490 -2.01 -0.34 -14.77
N ALA A 491 -2.52 0.11 -13.63
CA ALA A 491 -1.82 1.04 -12.74
C ALA A 491 -0.46 0.48 -12.28
N THR A 492 -0.42 -0.78 -11.83
CA THR A 492 0.83 -1.45 -11.45
C THR A 492 1.79 -1.60 -12.63
N ALA A 493 1.31 -2.01 -13.80
CA ALA A 493 2.14 -2.21 -14.98
C ALA A 493 2.74 -0.88 -15.50
N ASN A 494 1.95 0.19 -15.51
CA ASN A 494 2.43 1.54 -15.84
C ASN A 494 3.49 2.02 -14.85
N ARG A 495 3.32 1.73 -13.55
CA ARG A 495 4.35 2.09 -12.57
C ARG A 495 5.66 1.35 -12.79
N ILE A 496 5.60 0.09 -13.23
CA ILE A 496 6.81 -0.66 -13.61
C ILE A 496 7.40 -0.10 -14.91
N TYR A 497 6.57 0.26 -15.90
CA TYR A 497 7.01 0.89 -17.14
C TYR A 497 7.89 2.12 -16.88
N GLU A 498 7.45 3.02 -15.99
CA GLU A 498 8.22 4.23 -15.62
C GLU A 498 9.55 3.94 -14.90
N LEU A 499 9.68 2.78 -14.27
CA LEU A 499 10.88 2.38 -13.54
C LEU A 499 11.91 1.64 -14.41
N LEU A 500 11.53 1.23 -15.62
CA LEU A 500 12.39 0.49 -16.54
C LEU A 500 13.13 1.44 -17.50
N ASN A 501 14.28 1.00 -17.99
CA ASN A 501 14.92 1.64 -19.14
C ASN A 501 14.11 1.35 -20.40
N GLU A 502 14.07 2.31 -21.33
CA GLU A 502 13.34 2.17 -22.61
C GLU A 502 13.70 0.89 -23.38
N LYS A 503 14.98 0.47 -23.33
CA LYS A 503 15.49 -0.73 -24.00
C LYS A 503 14.97 -2.04 -23.39
N ASP A 504 14.56 -2.00 -22.12
CA ASP A 504 14.10 -3.15 -21.37
C ASP A 504 12.56 -3.29 -21.36
N HIS A 505 11.82 -2.38 -22.01
CA HIS A 505 10.36 -2.49 -22.18
C HIS A 505 9.91 -3.80 -22.85
N VAL A 506 10.80 -4.52 -23.52
CA VAL A 506 10.54 -5.85 -24.09
C VAL A 506 10.06 -6.89 -23.06
N ILE A 507 10.40 -6.73 -21.77
CA ILE A 507 9.97 -7.67 -20.71
C ILE A 507 8.60 -7.32 -20.11
N LEU A 508 8.05 -6.16 -20.48
CA LEU A 508 6.84 -5.60 -19.89
C LEU A 508 5.58 -6.43 -20.19
N PRO A 509 5.39 -7.02 -21.38
CA PRO A 509 4.25 -7.92 -21.62
C PRO A 509 4.24 -9.13 -20.68
N ASP A 510 5.40 -9.73 -20.40
CA ASP A 510 5.51 -10.87 -19.50
C ASP A 510 5.27 -10.49 -18.02
N LEU A 511 5.75 -9.31 -17.61
CA LEU A 511 5.43 -8.74 -16.31
C LEU A 511 3.94 -8.47 -16.17
N THR A 512 3.35 -7.83 -17.17
CA THR A 512 1.92 -7.50 -17.25
C THR A 512 1.05 -8.75 -17.14
N ARG A 513 1.42 -9.82 -17.84
CA ARG A 513 0.74 -11.12 -17.74
C ARG A 513 0.74 -11.66 -16.31
N ARG A 514 1.87 -11.59 -15.60
CA ARG A 514 1.97 -12.02 -14.20
C ARG A 514 1.11 -11.17 -13.26
N ILE A 515 1.05 -9.86 -13.49
CA ILE A 515 0.22 -8.93 -12.70
C ILE A 515 -1.26 -9.25 -12.91
N LEU A 516 -1.70 -9.33 -14.18
CA LEU A 516 -3.07 -9.65 -14.55
C LEU A 516 -3.50 -10.98 -13.94
N GLN A 517 -2.69 -12.04 -14.06
CA GLN A 517 -2.96 -13.35 -13.47
C GLN A 517 -3.10 -13.27 -11.95
N LYS A 518 -2.20 -12.55 -11.26
CA LYS A 518 -2.26 -12.41 -9.79
C LYS A 518 -3.55 -11.72 -9.35
N TYR A 519 -3.85 -10.55 -9.92
CA TYR A 519 -4.98 -9.73 -9.47
C TYR A 519 -6.33 -10.34 -9.83
N THR A 520 -6.47 -10.90 -11.04
CA THR A 520 -7.72 -11.58 -11.44
C THR A 520 -7.97 -12.83 -10.61
N ALA A 521 -6.95 -13.66 -10.37
CA ALA A 521 -7.09 -14.85 -9.53
C ALA A 521 -7.47 -14.50 -8.09
N SER A 522 -6.81 -13.50 -7.49
CA SER A 522 -7.12 -13.03 -6.14
C SER A 522 -8.56 -12.52 -6.02
N MET A 523 -9.01 -11.74 -7.01
CA MET A 523 -10.39 -11.24 -7.07
C MET A 523 -11.42 -12.37 -7.19
N ILE A 524 -11.17 -13.36 -8.05
CA ILE A 524 -12.05 -14.52 -8.19
C ILE A 524 -12.08 -15.35 -6.89
N GLU A 525 -10.94 -15.54 -6.24
CA GLU A 525 -10.86 -16.28 -4.98
C GLU A 525 -11.61 -15.58 -3.84
N LYS A 526 -11.42 -14.28 -3.66
CA LYS A 526 -12.10 -13.49 -2.62
C LYS A 526 -13.60 -13.36 -2.89
N SER A 527 -14.00 -13.12 -4.14
CA SER A 527 -15.42 -13.03 -4.50
C SER A 527 -16.19 -14.33 -4.24
N ARG A 528 -15.56 -15.50 -4.43
CA ARG A 528 -16.14 -16.81 -4.04
C ARG A 528 -16.38 -16.95 -2.54
N ARG A 529 -15.67 -16.18 -1.70
CA ARG A 529 -15.87 -16.09 -0.25
C ARG A 529 -16.86 -14.99 0.15
N GLY A 530 -17.38 -14.22 -0.81
CA GLY A 530 -18.20 -13.04 -0.54
C GLY A 530 -17.38 -11.82 -0.09
N GLU A 531 -16.07 -11.83 -0.28
CA GLU A 531 -15.16 -10.73 0.03
C GLU A 531 -14.75 -9.99 -1.25
N THR A 532 -14.27 -8.76 -1.11
CA THR A 532 -13.68 -8.01 -2.23
C THR A 532 -12.19 -7.84 -2.08
N GLU A 533 -11.50 -7.94 -3.21
CA GLU A 533 -10.08 -7.62 -3.26
C GLU A 533 -9.87 -6.11 -3.18
N THR A 534 -9.20 -5.68 -2.11
CA THR A 534 -8.81 -4.30 -1.84
C THR A 534 -7.30 -4.14 -1.71
N GLU A 535 -6.55 -5.25 -1.69
CA GLU A 535 -5.10 -5.29 -1.48
C GLU A 535 -4.38 -5.66 -2.78
N TYR A 536 -4.14 -4.65 -3.62
CA TYR A 536 -3.44 -4.82 -4.89
C TYR A 536 -1.93 -4.62 -4.71
N THR A 537 -1.25 -5.66 -4.21
CA THR A 537 0.20 -5.66 -4.03
C THR A 537 0.92 -6.48 -5.10
N PHE A 538 2.06 -6.02 -5.60
CA PHE A 538 2.89 -6.77 -6.55
C PHE A 538 4.37 -6.61 -6.25
N GLU A 539 5.13 -7.70 -6.38
CA GLU A 539 6.56 -7.72 -6.14
C GLU A 539 7.27 -8.46 -7.28
N THR A 540 8.33 -7.85 -7.80
CA THR A 540 9.19 -8.48 -8.82
C THR A 540 10.65 -8.09 -8.59
N THR A 541 11.56 -9.01 -8.88
CA THR A 541 13.01 -8.75 -8.83
C THR A 541 13.58 -8.72 -10.24
N LEU A 542 14.34 -7.69 -10.55
CA LEU A 542 15.02 -7.46 -11.82
C LEU A 542 16.47 -7.00 -11.55
N PRO A 543 17.42 -7.26 -12.47
CA PRO A 543 18.76 -6.67 -12.34
C PRO A 543 18.71 -5.15 -12.43
N LEU A 544 19.52 -4.45 -11.63
CA LEU A 544 19.57 -2.99 -11.59
C LEU A 544 19.92 -2.36 -12.95
N LEU A 545 20.68 -3.07 -13.79
CA LEU A 545 20.97 -2.63 -15.17
C LEU A 545 19.71 -2.34 -16.00
N ARG A 546 18.59 -3.02 -15.72
CA ARG A 546 17.32 -2.83 -16.45
C ARG A 546 16.51 -1.63 -15.97
N MET A 547 16.86 -1.09 -14.82
CA MET A 547 16.11 -0.03 -14.15
C MET A 547 16.58 1.35 -14.62
N TYR A 548 15.64 2.29 -14.73
CA TYR A 548 15.95 3.69 -14.95
C TYR A 548 16.47 4.34 -13.66
N LYS A 549 17.78 4.20 -13.44
CA LYS A 549 18.45 4.56 -12.18
C LYS A 549 18.27 6.02 -11.79
N GLU A 550 18.29 6.93 -12.76
CA GLU A 550 18.15 8.37 -12.50
C GLU A 550 16.79 8.72 -11.87
N GLY A 551 15.76 7.92 -12.17
CA GLY A 551 14.40 8.11 -11.65
C GLY A 551 14.30 8.00 -10.12
N PHE A 552 15.05 7.09 -9.49
CA PHE A 552 14.94 6.84 -8.05
C PHE A 552 16.26 6.95 -7.28
N MET A 553 17.41 6.69 -7.90
CA MET A 553 18.73 6.81 -7.23
C MET A 553 19.20 8.27 -7.08
N SER A 554 18.50 9.23 -7.69
CA SER A 554 18.66 10.66 -7.37
C SER A 554 18.17 10.99 -5.95
N LYS A 555 17.24 10.18 -5.42
CA LYS A 555 16.79 10.25 -4.03
C LYS A 555 17.77 9.51 -3.13
N ARG A 556 17.87 9.97 -1.88
CA ARG A 556 18.63 9.28 -0.83
C ARG A 556 17.87 8.02 -0.39
N PRO A 557 18.53 6.87 -0.19
CA PRO A 557 17.86 5.67 0.31
C PRO A 557 17.30 5.94 1.72
N CYS A 558 16.05 5.54 1.99
CA CYS A 558 15.47 5.66 3.33
C CYS A 558 16.21 4.78 4.35
N ILE A 559 16.66 3.60 3.89
CA ILE A 559 17.45 2.64 4.65
C ILE A 559 18.62 2.20 3.78
N TRP A 560 19.83 2.27 4.31
CA TRP A 560 21.02 1.65 3.73
C TRP A 560 21.64 0.71 4.76
N THR A 561 22.00 -0.52 4.37
CA THR A 561 22.61 -1.48 5.29
C THR A 561 23.83 -2.17 4.71
N CYS A 562 24.72 -2.59 5.60
CA CYS A 562 25.84 -3.47 5.31
C CYS A 562 25.87 -4.61 6.32
N GLU A 563 25.73 -5.85 5.84
CA GLU A 563 25.83 -7.07 6.61
C GLU A 563 27.17 -7.78 6.34
N ASN A 564 27.89 -8.05 7.42
CA ASN A 564 29.15 -8.76 7.41
C ASN A 564 29.03 -9.99 8.32
N SER A 565 29.59 -11.12 7.90
CA SER A 565 29.71 -12.31 8.76
C SER A 565 31.16 -12.73 8.90
N ASN A 566 31.48 -13.27 10.08
CA ASN A 566 32.73 -13.95 10.37
C ASN A 566 32.45 -15.43 10.60
N THR A 567 33.14 -16.27 9.83
CA THR A 567 33.04 -17.72 9.87
C THR A 567 34.38 -18.34 10.24
N VAL A 568 34.34 -19.33 11.11
CA VAL A 568 35.48 -20.21 11.39
C VAL A 568 35.09 -21.62 10.96
N GLY A 569 35.67 -22.07 9.85
CA GLY A 569 35.22 -23.26 9.13
C GLY A 569 33.78 -23.08 8.63
N ALA A 570 32.92 -24.05 8.92
CA ALA A 570 31.50 -24.01 8.55
C ALA A 570 30.61 -23.24 9.57
N ASN A 571 31.18 -22.75 10.67
CA ASN A 571 30.41 -22.14 11.76
C ASN A 571 30.52 -20.61 11.72
N VAL A 572 29.38 -19.93 11.70
CA VAL A 572 29.31 -18.47 11.87
C VAL A 572 29.56 -18.14 13.34
N GLN A 573 30.62 -17.38 13.62
CA GLN A 573 30.94 -16.92 14.98
C GLN A 573 30.28 -15.58 15.31
N ALA A 574 30.22 -14.68 14.33
CA ALA A 574 29.60 -13.39 14.50
C ALA A 574 28.94 -12.90 13.21
N ARG A 575 27.87 -12.11 13.35
CA ARG A 575 27.27 -11.32 12.29
C ARG A 575 27.16 -9.88 12.75
N VAL A 576 27.44 -8.97 11.83
CA VAL A 576 27.40 -7.54 12.04
C VAL A 576 26.49 -6.93 11.00
N LEU A 577 25.56 -6.08 11.43
CA LEU A 577 24.72 -5.28 10.56
C LEU A 577 24.92 -3.81 10.93
N THR A 578 25.36 -3.01 9.97
CA THR A 578 25.32 -1.55 10.08
C THR A 578 24.13 -1.06 9.27
N SER A 579 23.26 -0.25 9.87
CA SER A 579 22.08 0.36 9.25
C SER A 579 22.20 1.88 9.33
N LEU A 580 21.88 2.56 8.23
CA LEU A 580 21.76 3.99 8.10
C LEU A 580 20.30 4.29 7.77
N GLU A 581 19.59 4.92 8.69
CA GLU A 581 18.13 5.14 8.59
C GLU A 581 17.83 6.64 8.61
N LEU A 582 17.13 7.16 7.59
CA LEU A 582 16.65 8.55 7.61
C LEU A 582 15.54 8.75 8.64
N GLN A 583 14.73 7.72 8.88
CA GLN A 583 13.63 7.72 9.84
C GLN A 583 13.71 6.46 10.71
N PRO A 584 14.34 6.53 11.89
CA PRO A 584 14.42 5.39 12.80
C PRO A 584 13.04 4.94 13.24
N SER A 585 12.76 3.63 13.20
CA SER A 585 11.43 3.10 13.57
C SER A 585 11.14 3.15 15.07
N LEU A 586 12.09 3.59 15.90
CA LEU A 586 11.91 3.74 17.35
C LEU A 586 11.95 5.20 17.78
N GLU A 587 10.88 5.61 18.47
CA GLU A 587 10.71 6.99 18.92
C GLU A 587 11.86 7.47 19.81
N HIS A 588 12.27 6.67 20.79
CA HIS A 588 13.33 7.06 21.72
C HIS A 588 14.70 7.18 21.05
N ILE A 589 14.97 6.42 19.98
CA ILE A 589 16.19 6.57 19.18
C ILE A 589 16.10 7.85 18.36
N ASN A 590 14.95 8.10 17.73
CA ASN A 590 14.72 9.31 16.95
C ASN A 590 14.94 10.56 17.82
N ARG A 591 14.37 10.60 19.04
CA ARG A 591 14.61 11.68 20.02
C ARG A 591 16.10 11.80 20.38
N LEU A 592 16.73 10.69 20.81
CA LEU A 592 18.14 10.66 21.21
C LEU A 592 19.08 11.22 20.13
N VAL A 593 18.85 10.87 18.87
CA VAL A 593 19.70 11.29 17.76
C VAL A 593 19.40 12.73 17.36
N ASN A 594 18.12 13.12 17.29
CA ASN A 594 17.73 14.49 16.93
C ASN A 594 18.20 15.52 17.96
N ASP A 595 18.18 15.18 19.26
CA ASP A 595 18.72 16.03 20.32
C ASP A 595 20.22 16.31 20.15
N SER A 596 20.95 15.43 19.45
CA SER A 596 22.37 15.56 19.16
C SER A 596 22.71 16.19 17.81
N ARG A 597 21.69 16.46 16.95
CA ARG A 597 21.93 17.01 15.61
C ARG A 597 22.24 18.51 15.69
N PRO A 598 23.17 19.02 14.84
CA PRO A 598 23.33 20.45 14.68
C PRO A 598 22.02 21.05 14.11
N VAL A 599 21.51 22.09 14.77
CA VAL A 599 20.35 22.85 14.27
C VAL A 599 20.80 23.69 13.08
N TRP A 600 20.26 23.40 11.90
CA TRP A 600 20.45 24.23 10.72
C TRP A 600 19.71 25.56 10.92
N THR A 601 20.45 26.66 11.02
CA THR A 601 19.87 27.99 10.86
C THR A 601 19.80 28.25 9.35
N ALA A 602 18.58 28.40 8.82
CA ALA A 602 18.31 28.57 7.39
C ALA A 602 18.76 29.94 6.82
N THR A 603 19.88 30.48 7.31
CA THR A 603 20.31 31.87 7.06
C THR A 603 21.24 32.06 5.88
N GLU A 604 21.56 31.04 5.08
CA GLU A 604 22.27 31.23 3.81
C GLU A 604 21.69 30.32 2.72
N GLU A 605 21.34 30.90 1.56
CA GLU A 605 20.85 30.23 0.33
C GLU A 605 21.93 29.35 -0.35
N LYS A 606 22.75 28.63 0.41
CA LYS A 606 23.68 27.65 -0.15
C LYS A 606 22.98 26.30 -0.23
N PRO A 607 22.94 25.66 -1.42
CA PRO A 607 22.47 24.28 -1.50
C PRO A 607 23.32 23.43 -0.56
N ALA A 608 22.66 22.69 0.34
CA ALA A 608 23.33 21.82 1.31
C ALA A 608 24.29 20.89 0.55
N MET A 609 25.55 20.80 0.99
CA MET A 609 26.47 19.86 0.36
C MET A 609 25.98 18.43 0.60
N ILE A 610 26.30 17.48 -0.29
CA ILE A 610 25.94 16.06 -0.11
C ILE A 610 26.35 15.53 1.28
N LYS A 611 27.48 16.02 1.81
CA LYS A 611 27.94 15.73 3.16
C LYS A 611 26.92 16.18 4.21
N ASP A 612 26.40 17.39 4.10
CA ASP A 612 25.43 17.95 5.05
C ASP A 612 24.13 17.13 5.06
N LEU A 613 23.64 16.78 3.87
CA LEU A 613 22.47 15.91 3.73
C LEU A 613 22.74 14.53 4.33
N ASN A 614 23.89 13.92 4.08
CA ASN A 614 24.19 12.61 4.65
C ASN A 614 24.20 12.62 6.19
N ALA A 615 24.35 13.78 6.85
CA ALA A 615 24.26 13.86 8.30
C ALA A 615 22.85 13.54 8.86
N ASP A 616 21.83 13.47 8.00
CA ASP A 616 20.47 13.11 8.41
C ASP A 616 20.29 11.63 8.77
N TYR A 617 21.24 10.77 8.39
CA TYR A 617 21.14 9.35 8.69
C TYR A 617 21.42 9.08 10.17
N THR A 618 20.56 8.27 10.79
CA THR A 618 20.86 7.64 12.07
C THR A 618 21.67 6.37 11.84
N VAL A 619 22.81 6.26 12.51
CA VAL A 619 23.72 5.11 12.40
C VAL A 619 23.41 4.11 13.51
N VAL A 620 22.94 2.93 13.13
CA VAL A 620 22.66 1.80 14.03
C VAL A 620 23.58 0.64 13.68
N HIS A 621 24.10 -0.04 14.70
CA HIS A 621 25.04 -1.13 14.54
C HIS A 621 24.66 -2.31 15.44
N THR A 622 24.26 -3.42 14.83
CA THR A 622 23.84 -4.65 15.52
C THR A 622 24.91 -5.71 15.36
N ILE A 623 25.30 -6.35 16.47
CA ILE A 623 26.23 -7.48 16.48
C ILE A 623 25.54 -8.69 17.09
N PHE A 624 25.50 -9.81 16.35
CA PHE A 624 25.18 -11.13 16.86
C PHE A 624 26.47 -11.91 17.08
N SER A 625 26.62 -12.48 18.27
CA SER A 625 27.73 -13.37 18.64
C SER A 625 27.17 -14.76 18.93
N TYR A 626 27.68 -15.76 18.25
CA TYR A 626 27.31 -17.17 18.40
C TYR A 626 28.39 -17.87 19.21
N LEU A 627 28.03 -18.35 20.39
CA LEU A 627 28.96 -19.06 21.28
C LEU A 627 29.12 -20.49 20.77
N PRO A 628 30.36 -20.97 20.52
CA PRO A 628 30.56 -22.37 20.16
C PRO A 628 29.95 -23.29 21.22
N LYS A 629 29.43 -24.45 20.79
CA LYS A 629 29.05 -25.51 21.75
C LYS A 629 30.31 -25.86 22.54
N MET A 630 30.28 -25.58 23.85
CA MET A 630 31.30 -26.09 24.77
C MET A 630 31.24 -27.61 24.85
#